data_AF-A0A7J2JNX9-F1
#
_entry.id   AF-A0A7J2JNX9-F1
#
_cell.length_a   1.000
_cell.length_b   1.000
_cell.length_c   1.000
_cell.angle_alpha   90.00
_cell.angle_beta   90.00
_cell.angle_gamma   90.00
#
_symmetry.space_group_name_H-M   'P 1'
#
loop_
_entity.id
_entity.type
_entity.pdbx_description
1 polymer ?
#
loop_
_entity_poly.entity_id
_entity_poly.type
_entity_poly.pdbx_seq_one_letter_code
_entity_poly.pdbx_strand_id
1 'polypeptide(L)' 'MGFIKSFVEIRDSITDVSPGRNYMSRIGMVVSSMDEVEEVHKIRARRVGNNVFLDLHVLVNPDMSVKRAP' A
#
# COMPACT_ATOMS: atom_id res chain seq x y z
N MET A 1 -31.49 14.14 -0.58
CA MET A 1 -30.82 14.78 0.58
C MET A 1 -29.32 14.60 0.39
N GLY A 2 -28.60 15.62 -0.08
CA GLY A 2 -27.17 15.51 -0.38
C GLY A 2 -26.33 15.55 0.90
N PHE A 3 -25.42 14.60 1.08
CA PHE A 3 -24.45 14.60 2.16
C PHE A 3 -23.40 15.70 1.86
N ILE A 4 -23.37 16.76 2.67
CA ILE A 4 -22.29 17.75 2.61
C ILE A 4 -21.06 17.07 3.23
N LYS A 5 -20.10 16.70 2.38
CA LYS A 5 -18.79 16.23 2.85
C LYS A 5 -18.05 17.39 3.49
N SER A 6 -17.35 17.12 4.59
CA SER A 6 -16.49 18.12 5.20
C SER A 6 -15.32 18.48 4.28
N PHE A 7 -14.73 19.67 4.49
CA PHE A 7 -13.52 20.07 3.77
C PHE A 7 -12.38 19.04 3.93
N VAL A 8 -12.28 18.43 5.12
CA VAL A 8 -11.29 17.39 5.42
C VAL A 8 -11.52 16.16 4.53
N GLU A 9 -12.77 15.70 4.40
CA GLU A 9 -13.10 14.55 3.56
C GLU A 9 -12.86 14.82 2.08
N ILE A 10 -13.16 16.03 1.60
CA ILE A 10 -12.91 16.41 0.20
C ILE A 10 -11.41 16.45 -0.05
N ARG A 11 -10.64 17.11 0.82
CA ARG A 11 -9.18 17.15 0.74
C ARG A 11 -8.61 15.73 0.68
N ASP A 12 -8.96 14.87 1.63
CA ASP A 12 -8.44 13.51 1.73
C ASP A 12 -8.86 12.63 0.54
N SER A 13 -9.93 13.00 -0.17
CA SER A 13 -10.34 12.29 -1.39
C SER A 13 -9.48 12.61 -2.62
N ILE A 14 -8.74 13.71 -2.61
CA ILE A 14 -7.92 14.18 -3.74
C ILE A 14 -6.43 14.28 -3.41
N THR A 15 -6.04 14.18 -2.14
CA THR A 15 -4.65 14.19 -1.69
C THR A 15 -4.13 12.79 -1.41
N ASP A 16 -2.81 12.60 -1.54
CA ASP A 16 -2.12 11.35 -1.21
C ASP A 16 -1.96 11.19 0.31
N VAL A 17 -3.03 10.73 0.99
CA VAL A 17 -2.99 10.52 2.44
C VAL A 17 -2.53 9.10 2.77
N SER A 18 -1.62 8.94 3.71
CA SER A 18 -1.23 7.60 4.17
C SER A 18 -2.42 6.89 4.83
N PRO A 19 -2.72 5.62 4.49
CA PRO A 19 -3.66 4.81 5.25
C PRO A 19 -3.27 4.72 6.73
N GLY A 20 -4.27 4.49 7.59
CA GLY A 20 -4.04 4.35 9.03
C GLY A 20 -3.03 3.23 9.36
N ARG A 21 -2.34 3.34 10.51
CA ARG A 21 -1.24 2.44 10.91
C ARG A 21 -1.60 0.96 10.83
N ASN A 22 -2.79 0.57 11.28
CA ASN A 22 -3.26 -0.82 11.21
C ASN A 22 -3.31 -1.33 9.76
N TYR A 23 -3.68 -0.47 8.81
CA TYR A 23 -3.71 -0.82 7.39
C TYR A 23 -2.29 -1.01 6.85
N MET A 24 -1.37 -0.11 7.23
CA MET A 24 0.05 -0.22 6.89
C MET A 24 0.68 -1.51 7.44
N SER A 25 0.42 -1.84 8.71
CA SER A 25 0.90 -3.08 9.32
C SER A 25 0.36 -4.32 8.62
N ARG A 26 -0.92 -4.30 8.20
CA ARG A 26 -1.51 -5.40 7.44
C ARG A 26 -0.88 -5.58 6.05
N ILE A 27 -0.58 -4.49 5.35
CA ILE A 27 0.16 -4.56 4.08
C ILE A 27 1.50 -5.23 4.31
N GLY A 28 2.26 -4.78 5.32
CA GLY A 28 3.55 -5.38 5.67
C GLY A 28 3.46 -6.88 5.94
N MET A 29 2.51 -7.29 6.79
CA MET A 29 2.31 -8.72 7.10
C MET A 29 2.00 -9.55 5.86
N VAL A 30 1.13 -9.06 4.96
CA VAL A 30 0.77 -9.80 3.73
C VAL A 30 1.98 -9.95 2.81
N VAL A 31 2.72 -8.87 2.56
CA VAL A 31 3.88 -8.90 1.66
C VAL A 31 4.98 -9.79 2.24
N SER A 32 5.27 -9.68 3.54
CA SER A 32 6.27 -10.52 4.21
C SER A 32 5.85 -11.98 4.40
N SER A 33 4.59 -12.34 4.12
CA SER A 33 4.12 -13.73 4.17
C SER A 33 4.27 -14.49 2.85
N MET A 34 4.72 -13.82 1.79
CA MET A 34 4.97 -14.45 0.49
C MET A 34 6.33 -15.15 0.52
N ASP A 35 6.36 -16.43 0.14
CA ASP A 35 7.57 -17.26 0.18
C ASP A 35 8.71 -16.70 -0.67
N GLU A 36 8.37 -15.96 -1.74
CA GLU A 36 9.34 -15.36 -2.66
C GLU A 36 9.95 -14.05 -2.15
N VAL A 37 9.39 -13.46 -1.08
CA VAL A 37 9.85 -12.19 -0.50
C VAL A 37 10.82 -12.45 0.64
N GLU A 38 12.08 -12.09 0.44
CA GLU A 38 13.13 -12.20 1.46
C GLU A 38 13.10 -11.01 2.44
N GLU A 39 12.81 -9.81 1.94
CA GLU A 39 12.77 -8.59 2.76
C GLU A 39 11.85 -7.51 2.15
N VAL A 40 11.31 -6.64 2.99
CA VAL A 40 10.55 -5.45 2.55
C VAL A 40 11.23 -4.20 3.08
N HIS A 41 11.98 -3.50 2.21
CA HIS A 41 12.74 -2.30 2.61
C HIS A 41 11.88 -1.06 2.72
N LYS A 42 10.81 -1.00 1.92
CA LYS A 42 9.96 0.20 1.86
C LYS A 42 8.54 -0.15 1.46
N ILE A 43 7.61 0.36 2.25
CA ILE A 43 6.17 0.37 1.94
C ILE A 43 5.73 1.82 1.90
N ARG A 44 5.28 2.28 0.74
CA ARG A 44 4.57 3.54 0.59
C ARG A 44 3.15 3.24 0.16
N ALA A 45 2.18 3.73 0.94
CA ALA A 45 0.78 3.63 0.59
C ALA A 45 0.13 5.00 0.54
N ARG A 46 -0.75 5.20 -0.43
CA ARG A 46 -1.46 6.46 -0.65
C ARG A 46 -2.94 6.15 -0.86
N ARG A 47 -3.80 6.70 -0.01
CA ARG A 47 -5.25 6.62 -0.16
C ARG A 47 -5.73 7.85 -0.93
N VAL A 48 -6.46 7.62 -2.00
CA VAL A 48 -7.12 8.66 -2.81
C VAL A 48 -8.57 8.22 -3.03
N GLY A 49 -9.50 8.93 -2.39
CA GLY A 49 -10.89 8.51 -2.31
C GLY A 49 -11.02 7.13 -1.66
N ASN A 50 -11.62 6.17 -2.38
CA ASN A 50 -11.80 4.80 -1.91
C ASN A 50 -10.66 3.85 -2.32
N ASN A 51 -9.68 4.33 -3.09
CA ASN A 51 -8.59 3.51 -3.59
C ASN A 51 -7.36 3.62 -2.69
N VAL A 52 -6.55 2.57 -2.67
CA VAL A 52 -5.21 2.59 -2.08
C VAL A 52 -4.20 2.21 -3.15
N PHE A 53 -3.23 3.09 -3.37
CA PHE A 53 -2.09 2.87 -4.23
C PHE A 53 -0.89 2.45 -3.38
N LEU A 54 -0.14 1.46 -3.84
CA LEU A 54 1.00 0.87 -3.14
C LEU A 54 2.24 0.92 -4.01
N ASP A 55 3.33 1.45 -3.45
CA ASP A 55 4.68 1.34 -3.99
C ASP A 55 5.50 0.51 -2.99
N LEU A 56 6.07 -0.61 -3.44
CA LEU A 56 6.82 -1.56 -2.62
C LEU A 56 8.23 -1.72 -3.15
N HIS A 57 9.20 -1.72 -2.25
CA HIS A 57 10.55 -2.21 -2.54
C HIS A 57 10.72 -3.53 -1.79
N VAL A 58 10.78 -4.62 -2.54
CA VAL A 58 10.92 -5.98 -2.02
C VAL A 58 12.24 -6.57 -2.50
N LEU A 59 12.91 -7.28 -1.59
CA LEU A 59 14.01 -8.17 -1.92
C LEU A 59 13.40 -9.54 -2.21
N VAL A 60 13.82 -10.15 -3.30
CA VAL A 60 13.38 -11.48 -3.74
C VAL A 60 14.60 -12.30 -4.10
N ASN A 61 14.43 -13.62 -4.19
CA ASN A 61 15.51 -14.53 -4.56
C ASN A 61 16.16 -14.11 -5.89
N PRO A 62 17.47 -13.79 -5.94
CA PRO A 62 18.14 -13.26 -7.13
C PRO A 62 18.23 -14.28 -8.28
N ASP A 63 18.12 -15.58 -7.98
CA ASP A 63 18.13 -16.65 -8.98
C ASP A 63 16.73 -16.93 -9.55
N MET A 64 15.70 -16.22 -9.08
CA MET A 64 14.36 -16.35 -9.64
C MET A 64 14.27 -15.71 -11.02
N SER A 65 13.56 -16.34 -11.96
CA SER A 65 13.22 -15.66 -13.21
C SER A 65 12.28 -14.49 -12.91
N VAL A 66 12.42 -13.38 -13.63
CA VAL A 66 11.50 -12.23 -13.58
C VAL A 66 10.03 -12.65 -13.67
N LYS A 67 9.73 -13.70 -14.44
CA LYS A 67 8.37 -14.23 -14.64
C LYS A 67 7.74 -14.85 -13.38
N ARG A 68 8.55 -15.23 -12.39
CA ARG A 68 8.12 -15.78 -11.11
C ARG A 68 8.16 -14.75 -9.99
N ALA A 69 8.72 -13.56 -10.24
CA ALA A 69 8.74 -12.50 -9.24
C ALA A 69 7.30 -12.06 -8.92
N PRO A 70 6.99 -11.83 -7.64
CA PRO A 70 5.65 -11.41 -7.18
C PRO A 70 5.24 -10.02 -7.66
#